data_AF-A0A7K4C931-F1
#
_entry.id   AF-A0A7K4C931-F1
#
_cell.length_a   1.000
_cell.length_b   1.000
_cell.length_c   1.000
_cell.angle_alpha   90.00
_cell.angle_beta   90.00
_cell.angle_gamma   90.00
#
_symmetry.space_group_name_H-M   'P 1'
#
loop_
_entity.id
_entity.type
_entity.pdbx_description
1 polymer ?
#
loop_
_entity_poly.entity_id
_entity_poly.type
_entity_poly.pdbx_seq_one_letter_code
_entity_poly.pdbx_strand_id
1 'polypeptide(L)'
;GCTQGTNPAPVAPVSTQAPGAAPASTTAASSQPSFVMGDHYLETQYKFNSPTDVYSEQFMVDASSWAIKFDVSPKSDTLEKCWFQLDVYDMNSGKVASYTYSGKDAPDKKVQQYAMYKPGSYKIDMKGNLVTVDVLVAKRNPS
;
A
#
# COMPACT_ATOMS: atom_id res chain seq x y z
N GLY A 1 23.76 64.65 -31.90
CA GLY A 1 22.64 63.69 -31.93
C GLY A 1 21.58 64.16 -30.95
N CYS A 2 20.35 64.30 -31.41
CA CYS A 2 19.23 64.94 -30.70
C CYS A 2 18.32 63.95 -29.95
N THR A 3 17.70 64.47 -28.87
CA THR A 3 16.38 64.18 -28.23
C THR A 3 16.13 62.79 -27.63
N GLN A 4 15.90 62.66 -26.31
CA GLN A 4 14.72 63.03 -25.48
C GLN A 4 13.55 62.05 -25.61
N GLY A 5 13.13 61.47 -24.47
CA GLY A 5 11.90 60.69 -24.35
C GLY A 5 11.76 59.98 -23.00
N THR A 6 11.44 60.71 -21.94
CA THR A 6 10.88 60.16 -20.69
C THR A 6 9.37 60.03 -20.82
N ASN A 7 8.81 58.87 -20.44
CA ASN A 7 7.38 58.68 -20.25
C ASN A 7 7.15 57.87 -18.95
N PRO A 8 6.36 58.36 -17.97
CA PRO A 8 6.06 57.64 -16.74
C PRO A 8 4.76 56.82 -16.87
N ALA A 9 4.73 55.64 -16.25
CA ALA A 9 3.53 54.81 -16.10
C ALA A 9 3.08 54.75 -14.63
N PRO A 10 1.78 54.52 -14.36
CA PRO A 10 1.07 55.08 -13.21
C PRO A 10 1.09 54.23 -11.93
N VAL A 11 0.88 54.91 -10.80
CA VAL A 11 0.74 54.38 -9.44
C VAL A 11 -0.57 53.61 -9.29
N ALA A 12 -0.50 52.36 -8.81
CA ALA A 12 -1.68 51.57 -8.41
C ALA A 12 -1.87 51.62 -6.88
N PRO A 13 -3.13 51.58 -6.39
CA PRO A 13 -3.48 51.91 -5.00
C PRO A 13 -3.13 50.82 -3.98
N VAL A 14 -2.90 51.27 -2.75
CA VAL A 14 -2.68 50.49 -1.53
C VAL A 14 -3.96 49.76 -1.14
N SER A 15 -3.91 48.45 -0.93
CA SER A 15 -4.99 47.67 -0.31
C SER A 15 -4.69 47.37 1.15
N THR A 16 -5.61 47.79 2.01
CA THR A 16 -5.68 47.52 3.46
C THR A 16 -5.88 46.02 3.73
N GLN A 17 -5.01 45.41 4.54
CA GLN A 17 -5.25 44.06 5.09
C GLN A 17 -6.14 44.14 6.33
N ALA A 18 -7.20 43.34 6.35
CA ALA A 18 -7.95 42.99 7.57
C ALA A 18 -7.26 41.81 8.30
N PRO A 19 -7.35 41.70 9.64
CA PRO A 19 -6.77 40.58 10.37
C PRO A 19 -7.71 39.37 10.31
N GLY A 20 -7.32 38.35 9.55
CA GLY A 20 -8.07 37.10 9.39
C GLY A 20 -7.30 35.90 9.94
N ALA A 21 -7.85 35.35 11.02
CA ALA A 21 -7.82 33.96 11.50
C ALA A 21 -6.50 33.16 11.48
N ALA A 22 -6.15 32.64 12.66
CA ALA A 22 -5.12 31.64 12.89
C ALA A 22 -5.27 30.42 11.95
N PRO A 23 -4.17 29.86 11.41
CA PRO A 23 -4.25 28.69 10.57
C PRO A 23 -4.67 27.46 11.39
N ALA A 24 -5.71 26.79 10.91
CA ALA A 24 -6.10 25.47 11.37
C ALA A 24 -4.99 24.46 11.05
N SER A 25 -4.59 23.69 12.05
CA SER A 25 -3.69 22.56 11.89
C SER A 25 -4.34 21.50 11.01
N THR A 26 -4.04 21.48 9.72
CA THR A 26 -4.35 20.34 8.85
C THR A 26 -3.42 19.20 9.19
N THR A 27 -3.95 18.21 9.91
CA THR A 27 -3.36 16.88 10.07
C THR A 27 -3.05 16.32 8.69
N ALA A 28 -1.77 16.05 8.40
CA ALA A 28 -1.35 15.42 7.16
C ALA A 28 -2.03 14.04 7.06
N ALA A 29 -2.90 13.88 6.07
CA ALA A 29 -3.35 12.57 5.64
C ALA A 29 -2.09 11.77 5.26
N SER A 30 -1.86 10.64 5.93
CA SER A 30 -0.81 9.73 5.51
C SER A 30 -1.15 9.28 4.09
N SER A 31 -0.36 9.72 3.12
CA SER A 31 -0.45 9.24 1.76
C SER A 31 -0.16 7.74 1.80
N GLN A 32 -1.20 6.91 1.80
CA GLN A 32 -1.02 5.51 1.44
C GLN A 32 -0.35 5.50 0.06
N PRO A 33 0.82 4.86 -0.09
CA PRO A 33 1.52 4.91 -1.35
C PRO A 33 0.66 4.23 -2.43
N SER A 34 0.30 4.98 -3.47
CA SER A 34 -0.42 4.48 -4.64
C SER A 34 0.60 3.86 -5.60
N PHE A 35 0.85 2.56 -5.48
CA PHE A 35 1.70 1.83 -6.44
C PHE A 35 0.84 1.32 -7.60
N VAL A 36 1.19 1.68 -8.84
CA VAL A 36 0.62 1.08 -10.05
C VAL A 36 1.35 -0.24 -10.31
N MET A 37 0.66 -1.37 -10.08
CA MET A 37 1.20 -2.71 -10.29
C MET A 37 1.17 -3.08 -11.78
N GLY A 38 2.24 -3.70 -12.29
CA GLY A 38 2.42 -4.10 -13.70
C GLY A 38 2.25 -5.61 -13.93
N ASP A 39 2.98 -6.21 -14.91
CA ASP A 39 2.91 -7.64 -15.24
C ASP A 39 3.01 -8.52 -13.97
N HIS A 40 1.86 -9.06 -13.59
CA HIS A 40 1.62 -9.78 -12.34
C HIS A 40 1.81 -11.27 -12.54
N TYR A 41 2.27 -11.96 -11.50
CA TYR A 41 2.32 -13.43 -11.46
C TYR A 41 1.03 -14.02 -10.90
N LEU A 42 0.51 -13.40 -9.84
CA LEU A 42 -0.67 -13.86 -9.12
C LEU A 42 -1.58 -12.67 -8.86
N GLU A 43 -2.82 -12.76 -9.29
CA GLU A 43 -3.91 -11.85 -8.91
C GLU A 43 -5.13 -12.71 -8.60
N THR A 44 -5.28 -13.09 -7.33
CA THR A 44 -6.27 -14.08 -6.91
C THR A 44 -6.90 -13.67 -5.59
N GLN A 45 -8.18 -13.98 -5.45
CA GLN A 45 -8.90 -13.89 -4.18
C GLN A 45 -8.99 -15.27 -3.51
N TYR A 46 -8.50 -15.36 -2.28
CA TYR A 46 -8.60 -16.55 -1.44
C TYR A 46 -9.72 -16.38 -0.41
N LYS A 47 -10.43 -17.48 -0.11
CA LYS A 47 -11.53 -17.49 0.86
C LYS A 47 -11.20 -18.51 1.95
N PHE A 48 -11.05 -18.01 3.17
CA PHE A 48 -10.81 -18.83 4.36
C PHE A 48 -12.09 -18.87 5.18
N ASN A 49 -12.70 -20.04 5.28
CA ASN A 49 -13.90 -20.29 6.07
C ASN A 49 -13.58 -21.04 7.36
N SER A 50 -12.42 -21.70 7.44
CA SER A 50 -12.00 -22.49 8.59
C SER A 50 -10.50 -22.38 8.85
N PRO A 51 -10.02 -22.60 10.10
CA PRO A 51 -8.60 -22.59 10.44
C PRO A 51 -7.75 -23.63 9.70
N THR A 52 -8.39 -24.64 9.09
CA THR A 52 -7.72 -25.68 8.32
C THR A 52 -7.56 -25.31 6.85
N ASP A 53 -8.10 -24.18 6.41
CA ASP A 53 -7.95 -23.69 5.05
C ASP A 53 -6.53 -23.12 4.89
N VAL A 54 -5.72 -23.80 4.07
CA VAL A 54 -4.34 -23.43 3.79
C VAL A 54 -4.13 -23.38 2.28
N TYR A 55 -3.46 -22.34 1.82
CA TYR A 55 -3.04 -22.18 0.42
C TYR A 55 -1.54 -21.92 0.38
N SER A 56 -0.88 -22.52 -0.61
CA SER A 56 0.55 -22.35 -0.82
C SER A 56 0.81 -22.06 -2.29
N GLU A 57 1.61 -21.05 -2.56
CA GLU A 57 2.04 -20.70 -3.92
C GLU A 57 3.56 -20.57 -3.94
N GLN A 58 4.19 -20.99 -5.04
CA GLN A 58 5.63 -20.82 -5.23
C GLN A 58 5.89 -20.23 -6.61
N PHE A 59 6.73 -19.21 -6.66
CA PHE A 59 6.95 -18.42 -7.86
C PHE A 59 8.39 -17.90 -7.97
N MET A 60 8.76 -17.54 -9.20
CA MET A 60 10.08 -17.00 -9.51
C MET A 60 9.99 -15.50 -9.71
N VAL A 61 10.85 -14.77 -9.02
CA VAL A 61 11.05 -13.33 -9.15
C VAL A 61 12.26 -13.10 -10.03
N ASP A 62 12.05 -12.46 -11.17
CA ASP A 62 13.10 -12.21 -12.19
C ASP A 62 13.97 -10.98 -11.88
N ALA A 63 13.48 -10.03 -11.08
CA ALA A 63 14.16 -8.79 -10.70
C ALA A 63 13.81 -8.35 -9.27
N SER A 64 14.66 -7.54 -8.64
CA SER A 64 14.49 -7.05 -7.27
C SER A 64 13.38 -6.02 -7.05
N SER A 65 12.53 -5.80 -8.06
CA SER A 65 11.45 -4.81 -8.02
C SER A 65 10.08 -5.42 -7.73
N TRP A 66 9.94 -6.68 -7.32
CA TRP A 66 8.61 -7.27 -7.10
C TRP A 66 8.03 -6.95 -5.71
N ALA A 67 6.70 -7.08 -5.57
CA ALA A 67 6.03 -7.04 -4.28
C ALA A 67 4.80 -7.94 -4.23
N ILE A 68 4.43 -8.33 -3.01
CA ILE A 68 3.16 -8.95 -2.65
C ILE A 68 2.32 -7.86 -1.98
N LYS A 69 1.16 -7.55 -2.52
CA LYS A 69 0.12 -6.77 -1.84
C LYS A 69 -1.00 -7.73 -1.45
N PHE A 70 -1.53 -7.57 -0.26
CA PHE A 70 -2.69 -8.31 0.17
C PHE A 70 -3.66 -7.45 0.97
N ASP A 71 -4.94 -7.74 0.75
CA ASP A 71 -6.07 -7.00 1.28
C ASP A 71 -6.97 -7.99 2.04
N VAL A 72 -6.98 -7.91 3.38
CA VAL A 72 -7.78 -8.81 4.21
C VAL A 72 -9.13 -8.16 4.53
N SER A 73 -10.22 -8.88 4.27
CA SER A 73 -11.59 -8.47 4.59
C SER A 73 -12.26 -9.53 5.48
N PRO A 74 -12.74 -9.19 6.68
CA PRO A 74 -13.47 -10.12 7.54
C PRO A 74 -14.81 -10.52 6.91
N LYS A 75 -15.24 -11.77 7.14
CA LYS A 75 -16.51 -12.33 6.65
C LYS A 75 -17.55 -12.56 7.75
N SER A 76 -17.27 -12.15 8.99
CA SER A 76 -18.13 -12.36 10.14
C SER A 76 -18.10 -11.15 11.06
N ASP A 77 -19.24 -10.82 11.66
CA ASP A 77 -19.36 -9.79 12.69
C ASP A 77 -18.67 -10.21 14.01
N THR A 78 -18.41 -11.52 14.20
CA THR A 78 -17.60 -12.00 15.32
C THR A 78 -16.11 -11.87 14.99
N LEU A 79 -15.62 -10.64 15.02
CA LEU A 79 -14.27 -10.29 14.57
C LEU A 79 -13.14 -11.00 15.32
N GLU A 80 -13.36 -11.40 16.57
CA GLU A 80 -12.40 -12.18 17.37
C GLU A 80 -12.07 -13.55 16.75
N LYS A 81 -12.96 -14.08 15.90
CA LYS A 81 -12.74 -15.33 15.17
C LYS A 81 -12.09 -15.11 13.81
N CYS A 82 -12.08 -13.88 13.31
CA CYS A 82 -11.51 -13.55 12.00
C CYS A 82 -10.00 -13.36 12.14
N TRP A 83 -9.22 -14.15 11.43
CA TRP A 83 -7.76 -13.98 11.42
C TRP A 83 -7.16 -14.45 10.10
N PHE A 84 -5.98 -13.94 9.79
CA PHE A 84 -5.21 -14.31 8.61
C PHE A 84 -3.71 -14.29 8.95
N GLN A 85 -2.96 -15.22 8.38
CA GLN A 85 -1.51 -15.24 8.40
C GLN A 85 -0.98 -15.53 7.00
N LEU A 86 0.01 -14.74 6.59
CA LEU A 86 0.81 -14.91 5.38
C LEU A 86 2.28 -15.05 5.79
N ASP A 87 2.90 -16.16 5.43
CA ASP A 87 4.33 -16.39 5.56
C ASP A 87 4.98 -16.33 4.18
N VAL A 88 5.94 -15.44 3.99
CA VAL A 88 6.71 -15.28 2.75
C VAL A 88 8.12 -15.81 2.96
N TYR A 89 8.50 -16.80 2.16
CA TYR A 89 9.79 -17.47 2.21
C TYR A 89 10.64 -17.04 1.01
N ASP A 90 11.80 -16.44 1.28
CA ASP A 90 12.88 -16.34 0.30
C ASP A 90 13.63 -17.67 0.32
N MET A 91 13.40 -18.51 -0.69
CA MET A 91 13.94 -19.87 -0.75
C MET A 91 15.45 -19.89 -1.00
N ASN A 92 16.04 -18.77 -1.47
CA ASN A 92 17.48 -18.67 -1.67
C ASN A 92 18.22 -18.30 -0.39
N SER A 93 17.64 -17.40 0.43
CA SER A 93 18.27 -16.98 1.69
C SER A 93 17.75 -17.73 2.92
N GLY A 94 16.67 -18.51 2.78
CA GLY A 94 15.99 -19.19 3.88
C GLY A 94 15.24 -18.24 4.82
N LYS A 95 15.14 -16.95 4.48
CA LYS A 95 14.47 -15.96 5.32
C LYS A 95 12.97 -16.08 5.20
N VAL A 96 12.29 -15.88 6.33
CA VAL A 96 10.84 -15.88 6.42
C VAL A 96 10.36 -14.54 6.95
N ALA A 97 9.38 -13.95 6.28
CA ALA A 97 8.63 -12.80 6.76
C ALA A 97 7.19 -13.23 7.04
N SER A 98 6.70 -13.01 8.26
CA SER A 98 5.36 -13.39 8.66
C SER A 98 4.49 -12.14 8.88
N TYR A 99 3.28 -12.20 8.34
CA TYR A 99 2.28 -11.15 8.46
C TYR A 99 1.02 -11.72 9.07
N THR A 100 0.49 -11.04 10.08
CA THR A 100 -0.74 -11.44 10.75
C THR A 100 -1.78 -10.33 10.74
N TYR A 101 -3.02 -10.78 10.67
CA TYR A 101 -4.22 -9.98 10.86
C TYR A 101 -5.10 -10.70 11.89
N SER A 102 -5.61 -9.90 12.84
CA SER A 102 -6.55 -10.29 13.87
C SER A 102 -7.71 -9.30 13.77
N GLY A 103 -8.92 -9.80 13.52
CA GLY A 103 -10.10 -8.95 13.36
C GLY A 103 -10.43 -8.17 14.62
N LYS A 104 -9.96 -8.62 15.80
CA LYS A 104 -10.09 -7.87 17.05
C LYS A 104 -9.31 -6.56 17.03
N ASP A 105 -8.11 -6.56 16.46
CA ASP A 105 -7.17 -5.44 16.51
C ASP A 105 -7.25 -4.55 15.26
N ALA A 106 -7.74 -5.11 14.15
CA ALA A 106 -7.99 -4.41 12.90
C ALA A 106 -9.37 -4.87 12.37
N PRO A 107 -10.47 -4.25 12.79
CA PRO A 107 -11.83 -4.68 12.43
C PRO A 107 -12.18 -4.42 10.95
N ASP A 108 -11.45 -3.51 10.32
CA ASP A 108 -11.69 -3.06 8.95
C ASP A 108 -10.73 -3.72 7.95
N LYS A 109 -10.99 -3.49 6.65
CA LYS A 109 -10.14 -3.98 5.56
C LYS A 109 -8.68 -3.53 5.77
N LYS A 110 -7.74 -4.47 5.85
CA LYS A 110 -6.31 -4.18 6.02
C LYS A 110 -5.54 -4.45 4.73
N VAL A 111 -4.90 -3.41 4.21
CA VAL A 111 -3.98 -3.47 3.06
C VAL A 111 -2.54 -3.50 3.56
N GLN A 112 -1.75 -4.48 3.11
CA GLN A 112 -0.33 -4.56 3.47
C GLN A 112 0.51 -5.04 2.30
N GLN A 113 1.80 -4.71 2.32
CA GLN A 113 2.73 -5.00 1.24
C GLN A 113 4.05 -5.58 1.75
N TYR A 114 4.56 -6.60 1.07
CA TYR A 114 5.90 -7.15 1.22
C TYR A 114 6.71 -6.90 -0.05
N ALA A 115 7.81 -6.17 0.05
CA ALA A 115 8.73 -5.92 -1.07
C ALA A 115 9.78 -7.02 -1.17
N MET A 116 9.98 -7.55 -2.38
CA MET A 116 10.96 -8.60 -2.69
C MET A 116 12.21 -7.97 -3.30
N TYR A 117 13.24 -7.79 -2.49
CA TYR A 117 14.46 -7.05 -2.87
C TYR A 117 15.50 -7.89 -3.61
N LYS A 118 15.25 -9.20 -3.82
CA LYS A 118 16.19 -10.10 -4.48
C LYS A 118 15.47 -10.95 -5.52
N PRO A 119 16.05 -11.16 -6.72
CA PRO A 119 15.54 -12.16 -7.63
C PRO A 119 15.74 -13.57 -7.03
N GLY A 120 14.85 -14.50 -7.37
CA GLY A 120 14.90 -15.84 -6.80
C GLY A 120 13.56 -16.54 -6.71
N SER A 121 13.60 -17.76 -6.17
CA SER A 121 12.40 -18.51 -5.83
C SER A 121 11.82 -17.99 -4.51
N TYR A 122 10.54 -17.66 -4.54
CA TYR A 122 9.77 -17.29 -3.36
C TYR A 122 8.61 -18.26 -3.20
N LYS A 123 8.26 -18.53 -1.95
CA LYS A 123 7.08 -19.29 -1.60
C LYS A 123 6.23 -18.46 -0.64
N ILE A 124 4.92 -18.52 -0.80
CA ILE A 124 3.98 -18.00 0.19
C ILE A 124 3.14 -19.13 0.75
N ASP A 125 2.98 -19.14 2.08
CA ASP A 125 1.98 -19.95 2.77
C ASP A 125 0.95 -19.04 3.41
N MET A 126 -0.32 -19.35 3.19
CA MET A 126 -1.45 -18.57 3.65
C MET A 126 -2.41 -19.46 4.42
N LYS A 127 -2.85 -18.97 5.57
CA LYS A 127 -3.88 -19.61 6.40
C LYS A 127 -4.75 -18.55 7.03
N GLY A 128 -5.99 -18.87 7.33
CA GLY A 128 -6.90 -17.90 7.91
C GLY A 128 -8.18 -18.54 8.39
N ASN A 129 -9.08 -17.71 8.90
CA ASN A 129 -10.41 -18.13 9.32
C ASN A 129 -11.39 -16.98 9.15
N LEU A 130 -12.55 -17.26 8.55
CA LEU A 130 -13.64 -16.31 8.33
C LEU A 130 -13.18 -14.98 7.69
N VAL A 131 -12.29 -15.06 6.70
CA VAL A 131 -11.73 -13.91 5.97
C VAL A 131 -11.69 -14.18 4.47
N THR A 132 -11.78 -13.12 3.68
CA THR A 132 -11.43 -13.11 2.26
C THR A 132 -10.17 -12.28 2.10
N VAL A 133 -9.23 -12.76 1.30
CA VAL A 133 -7.96 -12.07 1.05
C VAL A 133 -7.73 -11.94 -0.43
N ASP A 134 -7.65 -10.72 -0.93
CA ASP A 134 -7.18 -10.45 -2.29
C ASP A 134 -5.65 -10.37 -2.25
N VAL A 135 -4.98 -11.19 -3.04
CA VAL A 135 -3.51 -11.26 -3.10
C VAL A 135 -3.04 -10.94 -4.51
N LEU A 136 -2.09 -10.01 -4.58
CA LEU A 136 -1.47 -9.56 -5.82
C LEU A 136 0.05 -9.63 -5.70
N VAL A 137 0.68 -10.45 -6.52
CA VAL A 137 2.13 -10.57 -6.66
C VAL A 137 2.52 -9.98 -8.01
N ALA A 138 3.22 -8.84 -8.02
CA ALA A 138 3.53 -8.13 -9.24
C ALA A 138 4.87 -7.40 -9.20
N LYS A 139 5.38 -7.06 -10.39
CA LYS A 139 6.46 -6.07 -10.55
C LYS A 139 6.00 -4.72 -10.01
N ARG A 140 6.82 -4.11 -9.16
CA ARG A 140 6.69 -2.69 -8.78
C ARG A 140 7.27 -1.88 -9.93
N ASN A 141 6.46 -0.99 -10.49
CA ASN A 141 7.01 0.08 -11.30
C ASN A 141 7.79 1.03 -10.39
N PRO A 142 9.05 1.37 -10.71
CA PRO A 142 9.69 2.51 -10.05
C PRO A 142 8.88 3.77 -10.38
N SER A 143 8.47 4.50 -9.36
CA SER A 143 8.03 5.89 -9.48
C SER A 143 9.21 6.77 -9.81
#